data_AF-A0A7Y3DE48-F1
#
_entry.id   AF-A0A7Y3DE48-F1
#
_cell.length_a   1.000
_cell.length_b   1.000
_cell.length_c   1.000
_cell.angle_alpha   90.00
_cell.angle_beta   90.00
_cell.angle_gamma   90.00
#
_symmetry.space_group_name_H-M   'P 1'
#
loop_
_entity.id
_entity.type
_entity.pdbx_description
1 polymer ?
#
loop_
_entity_poly.entity_id
_entity_poly.type
_entity_poly.pdbx_seq_one_letter_code
_entity_poly.pdbx_strand_id
1 'polypeptide(L)'
;MLPVLLLLTVALSAADHWTTYLCLSSNTPGWQVTEANPLADWLFSSAGLVEGLLIDSAITIVALAFLAVTPRLPHLVKIGFLSFAAFWTGFAVVNNIQAAQTMGLSLLGG
;
A
#
# COMPACT_ATOMS: atom_id res chain seq x y z
N MET A 1 -22.05 -0.39 -2.66
CA MET A 1 -20.81 -1.08 -3.11
C MET A 1 -19.64 -0.11 -3.23
N LEU A 2 -19.76 1.00 -3.98
CA LEU A 2 -18.66 1.95 -4.16
C LEU A 2 -18.07 2.50 -2.84
N PRO A 3 -18.86 2.94 -1.83
CA PRO A 3 -18.28 3.43 -0.57
C PRO A 3 -17.53 2.35 0.21
N VAL A 4 -18.02 1.11 0.16
CA VAL A 4 -17.37 -0.04 0.82
C VAL A 4 -16.03 -0.33 0.17
N LEU A 5 -15.97 -0.33 -1.17
CA LEU A 5 -14.72 -0.54 -1.90
C LEU A 5 -13.73 0.60 -1.65
N LEU A 6 -14.18 1.85 -1.59
CA LEU A 6 -13.31 2.98 -1.22
C LEU A 6 -12.70 2.80 0.17
N LEU A 7 -13.52 2.49 1.17
CA LEU A 7 -13.05 2.24 2.54
C LEU A 7 -12.12 1.04 2.61
N LEU A 8 -12.42 -0.03 1.88
CA LEU A 8 -11.58 -1.21 1.80
C LEU A 8 -10.22 -0.88 1.16
N THR A 9 -10.19 -0.11 0.06
CA THR A 9 -8.95 0.31 -0.58
C THR A 9 -8.12 1.16 0.38
N VAL A 10 -8.72 2.12 1.11
CA VAL A 10 -8.01 2.91 2.12
C VAL A 10 -7.42 2.02 3.21
N ALA A 11 -8.21 1.10 3.77
CA ALA A 11 -7.75 0.20 4.82
C ALA A 11 -6.61 -0.72 4.35
N LEU A 12 -6.71 -1.25 3.12
CA LEU A 12 -5.67 -2.09 2.54
C LEU A 12 -4.40 -1.29 2.21
N SER A 13 -4.51 -0.07 1.67
CA SER A 13 -3.35 0.79 1.43
C SER A 13 -2.64 1.15 2.74
N ALA A 14 -3.39 1.43 3.80
CA ALA A 14 -2.78 1.68 5.12
C ALA A 14 -2.07 0.44 5.67
N ALA A 15 -2.65 -0.75 5.51
CA ALA A 15 -2.00 -2.01 5.89
C ALA A 15 -0.76 -2.30 5.03
N ASP A 16 -0.81 -1.99 3.73
CA ASP A 16 0.31 -2.17 2.80
C ASP A 16 1.48 -1.26 3.19
N HIS A 17 1.21 0.02 3.43
CA HIS A 17 2.23 0.98 3.89
C HIS A 17 2.82 0.60 5.24
N TRP A 18 2.00 0.14 6.18
CA TRP A 18 2.48 -0.33 7.48
C TRP A 18 3.39 -1.56 7.35
N THR A 19 2.95 -2.56 6.60
CA THR A 19 3.71 -3.81 6.44
C THR A 19 4.99 -3.60 5.62
N THR A 20 4.95 -2.72 4.61
CA THR A 20 6.12 -2.26 3.85
C THR A 20 7.12 -1.56 4.76
N TYR A 21 6.64 -0.63 5.60
CA TYR A 21 7.48 0.05 6.58
C TYR A 21 8.18 -0.95 7.50
N LEU A 22 7.45 -1.89 8.09
CA LEU A 22 8.03 -2.92 8.97
C LEU A 22 9.13 -3.72 8.26
N CYS A 23 8.87 -4.17 7.02
CA CYS A 23 9.83 -4.99 6.30
C CYS A 23 11.09 -4.20 5.93
N LEU A 24 10.95 -3.01 5.35
CA LEU A 24 12.07 -2.21 4.85
C LEU A 24 12.85 -1.46 5.94
N SER A 25 12.21 -1.14 7.06
CA SER A 25 12.91 -0.52 8.21
C SER A 25 13.64 -1.54 9.09
N SER A 26 13.32 -2.83 8.96
CA SER A 26 13.95 -3.86 9.77
C SER A 26 15.40 -4.13 9.33
N ASN A 27 16.34 -3.94 10.25
CA ASN A 27 17.72 -4.36 10.06
C ASN A 27 17.92 -5.81 10.54
N THR A 28 17.15 -6.75 9.96
CA THR A 28 17.20 -8.16 10.35
C THR A 28 18.46 -8.83 9.77
N PRO A 29 19.38 -9.38 10.59
CA PRO A 29 20.61 -10.00 10.08
C PRO A 29 20.33 -11.15 9.11
N GLY A 30 21.02 -11.16 7.97
CA GLY A 30 20.89 -12.21 6.95
C GLY A 30 19.77 -11.97 5.92
N TRP A 31 19.00 -10.89 6.05
CA TRP A 31 17.98 -10.49 5.09
C TRP A 31 18.37 -9.22 4.35
N GLN A 32 18.11 -9.19 3.05
CA GLN A 32 18.15 -7.97 2.24
C GLN A 32 16.76 -7.81 1.62
N VAL A 33 15.94 -6.97 2.25
CA VAL A 33 14.59 -6.68 1.77
C VAL A 33 14.66 -5.50 0.82
N THR A 34 14.01 -5.63 -0.33
CA THR A 34 13.90 -4.57 -1.35
C THR A 34 12.46 -4.41 -1.74
N GLU A 35 12.05 -3.18 -2.06
CA GLU A 35 10.73 -2.90 -2.60
C GLU A 35 10.59 -3.51 -4.00
N ALA A 36 9.52 -4.28 -4.23
CA ALA A 36 9.30 -4.96 -5.50
C ALA A 36 8.71 -4.02 -6.57
N ASN A 37 8.00 -2.97 -6.15
CA ASN A 37 7.47 -1.96 -7.05
C ASN A 37 8.55 -0.92 -7.41
N PRO A 38 9.00 -0.84 -8.67
CA PRO A 38 10.10 0.06 -9.05
C PRO A 38 9.78 1.54 -8.84
N LEU A 39 8.51 1.94 -8.88
CA LEU A 39 8.12 3.33 -8.61
C LEU A 39 8.20 3.65 -7.11
N ALA A 40 7.80 2.71 -6.27
CA ALA A 40 7.90 2.87 -4.82
C ALA A 40 9.37 2.82 -4.37
N ASP A 41 10.17 1.90 -4.93
CA ASP A 41 11.62 1.82 -4.67
C ASP A 41 12.34 3.13 -5.05
N TRP A 42 12.03 3.68 -6.24
CA TRP A 42 12.53 4.99 -6.65
C TRP A 42 12.11 6.11 -5.67
N LEU A 43 10.85 6.11 -5.23
CA LEU A 43 10.34 7.12 -4.30
C LEU A 43 11.04 7.02 -2.93
N PHE A 44 11.18 5.82 -2.39
CA PHE A 44 11.81 5.59 -1.08
C PHE A 44 13.31 5.88 -1.10
N SER A 45 14.01 5.53 -2.19
CA SER A 45 15.42 5.85 -2.36
C SER A 45 15.67 7.35 -2.58
N SER A 46 14.72 8.08 -3.19
CA SER A 46 14.85 9.51 -3.46
C SER A 46 14.46 10.39 -2.27
N ALA A 47 13.38 10.04 -1.56
CA ALA A 47 12.79 10.88 -0.51
C ALA A 47 13.06 10.36 0.91
N GLY A 48 13.41 9.09 1.07
CA GLY A 48 13.37 8.37 2.35
C GLY A 48 12.12 7.48 2.45
N LEU A 49 12.21 6.41 3.24
CA LEU A 49 11.12 5.44 3.40
C LEU A 49 9.87 6.10 3.99
N VAL A 50 10.01 6.85 5.08
CA VAL A 50 8.88 7.44 5.80
C VAL A 50 8.23 8.54 4.96
N GLU A 51 9.03 9.46 4.43
CA GLU A 51 8.58 10.56 3.58
C GLU A 51 7.94 10.03 2.30
N GLY A 52 8.53 9.00 1.68
CA GLY A 52 7.98 8.35 0.51
C GLY A 52 6.62 7.69 0.78
N LEU A 53 6.46 6.99 1.90
CA LEU A 53 5.16 6.42 2.30
C LEU A 53 4.11 7.50 2.55
N LEU A 54 4.49 8.65 3.15
CA LEU A 54 3.58 9.78 3.33
C LEU A 54 3.13 10.38 2.01
N ILE A 55 4.05 10.54 1.06
CA ILE A 55 3.75 11.02 -0.30
C ILE A 55 2.80 10.06 -1.01
N ASP A 56 3.09 8.75 -0.98
CA ASP A 56 2.25 7.73 -1.60
C ASP A 56 0.84 7.68 -0.97
N SER A 57 0.76 7.74 0.36
CA SER A 57 -0.49 7.88 1.10
C SER A 57 -1.29 9.10 0.63
N ALA A 58 -0.65 10.27 0.53
CA ALA A 58 -1.33 11.49 0.10
C ALA A 58 -1.85 11.39 -1.34
N ILE A 59 -1.04 10.86 -2.26
CA ILE A 59 -1.44 10.64 -3.65
C ILE A 59 -2.62 9.67 -3.72
N THR A 60 -2.56 8.57 -2.98
CA THR A 60 -3.64 7.57 -2.91
C THR A 60 -4.94 8.18 -2.41
N ILE A 61 -4.92 8.95 -1.31
CA ILE A 61 -6.11 9.63 -0.79
C ILE A 61 -6.69 10.62 -1.80
N VAL A 62 -5.84 11.42 -2.47
CA VAL A 62 -6.29 12.38 -3.49
C VAL A 62 -6.91 11.65 -4.69
N ALA A 63 -6.31 10.56 -5.15
CA ALA A 63 -6.84 9.75 -6.24
C ALA A 63 -8.19 9.12 -5.91
N LEU A 64 -8.35 8.56 -4.70
CA LEU A 64 -9.60 7.99 -4.22
C LEU A 64 -10.69 9.05 -4.04
N ALA A 65 -10.35 10.23 -3.50
CA ALA A 65 -11.27 11.35 -3.39
C ALA A 65 -11.73 11.84 -4.77
N PHE A 66 -10.81 11.98 -5.72
CA PHE A 66 -11.15 12.30 -7.12
C PHE A 66 -12.09 11.26 -7.73
N LEU A 67 -11.77 9.96 -7.57
CA LEU A 67 -12.59 8.87 -8.11
C LEU A 67 -14.00 8.86 -7.49
N ALA A 68 -14.11 9.14 -6.20
CA ALA A 68 -15.38 9.21 -5.50
C ALA A 68 -16.28 10.32 -6.07
N VAL A 69 -15.72 11.52 -6.26
CA VAL A 69 -16.51 12.72 -6.61
C VAL A 69 -16.70 12.90 -8.12
N THR A 70 -15.79 12.41 -8.96
CA THR A 70 -15.83 12.70 -10.40
C THR A 70 -17.06 12.12 -11.08
N PRO A 71 -17.89 12.91 -11.78
CA PRO A 71 -19.03 12.40 -12.53
C PRO A 71 -18.64 11.85 -13.91
N ARG A 72 -17.37 12.06 -14.34
CA ARG A 72 -16.90 11.73 -15.69
C ARG A 72 -16.68 10.23 -15.92
N LEU A 73 -16.64 9.42 -14.85
CA LEU A 73 -16.39 7.98 -14.95
C LEU A 73 -17.68 7.19 -14.68
N PRO A 74 -18.05 6.23 -15.54
CA PRO A 74 -19.16 5.33 -15.29
C PRO A 74 -18.98 4.55 -13.99
N HIS A 75 -20.08 4.30 -13.28
CA HIS A 75 -20.06 3.60 -11.98
C HIS A 75 -19.38 2.21 -12.05
N LEU A 76 -19.61 1.45 -13.13
CA LEU A 76 -18.98 0.15 -13.34
C LEU A 76 -17.46 0.24 -13.46
N VAL A 77 -16.94 1.29 -14.11
CA VAL A 77 -15.49 1.51 -14.24
C VAL A 77 -14.88 1.81 -12.88
N LYS A 78 -15.54 2.63 -12.05
CA LYS A 78 -15.09 2.92 -10.69
C LYS A 78 -15.03 1.66 -9.82
N ILE A 79 -16.07 0.83 -9.89
CA ILE A 79 -16.10 -0.45 -9.17
C ILE A 79 -14.98 -1.37 -9.66
N GLY A 80 -14.84 -1.55 -10.98
CA GLY A 80 -13.80 -2.41 -11.56
C GLY A 80 -12.40 -1.98 -11.13
N PHE A 81 -12.12 -0.67 -11.21
CA PHE A 81 -10.85 -0.10 -10.77
C PHE A 81 -10.60 -0.33 -9.27
N LEU A 82 -11.57 -0.02 -8.40
CA LEU A 82 -11.38 -0.18 -6.95
C LEU A 82 -11.27 -1.64 -6.54
N SER A 83 -12.03 -2.54 -7.15
CA SER A 83 -11.91 -3.98 -6.91
C SER A 83 -10.53 -4.49 -7.31
N PHE A 84 -10.01 -4.05 -8.47
CA PHE A 84 -8.67 -4.40 -8.92
C PHE A 84 -7.60 -3.85 -7.96
N ALA A 85 -7.69 -2.57 -7.60
CA ALA A 85 -6.77 -1.93 -6.66
C ALA A 85 -6.79 -2.62 -5.29
N ALA A 86 -7.97 -2.88 -4.73
CA ALA A 86 -8.12 -3.59 -3.46
C ALA A 86 -7.54 -5.01 -3.53
N PHE A 87 -7.78 -5.75 -4.61
CA PHE A 87 -7.23 -7.09 -4.79
C PHE A 87 -5.70 -7.08 -4.81
N TRP A 88 -5.10 -6.20 -5.63
CA TRP A 88 -3.64 -6.15 -5.76
C TRP A 88 -2.96 -5.65 -4.48
N THR A 89 -3.54 -4.63 -3.83
CA THR A 89 -3.04 -4.12 -2.54
C THR A 89 -3.16 -5.19 -1.46
N GLY A 90 -4.27 -5.95 -1.43
CA GLY A 90 -4.42 -7.08 -0.51
C GLY A 90 -3.39 -8.18 -0.75
N PHE A 91 -3.03 -8.46 -2.00
CA PHE A 91 -1.94 -9.39 -2.33
C PHE A 91 -0.59 -8.90 -1.81
N ALA A 92 -0.27 -7.61 -1.96
CA ALA A 92 0.95 -7.00 -1.43
C ALA A 92 1.01 -7.11 0.11
N VAL A 93 -0.08 -6.79 0.81
CA VAL A 93 -0.19 -6.95 2.28
C VAL A 93 0.12 -8.39 2.70
N VAL A 94 -0.48 -9.39 2.03
CA VAL A 94 -0.23 -10.80 2.35
C VAL A 94 1.24 -11.17 2.13
N ASN A 95 1.85 -10.70 1.04
CA ASN A 95 3.27 -10.93 0.75
C ASN A 95 4.16 -10.32 1.84
N ASN A 96 3.92 -9.06 2.21
CA ASN A 96 4.66 -8.37 3.25
C ASN A 96 4.49 -9.04 4.63
N ILE A 97 3.28 -9.51 4.97
CA ILE A 97 3.06 -10.27 6.21
C ILE A 97 3.86 -11.56 6.22
N GLN A 98 3.90 -12.31 5.11
CA GLN A 98 4.69 -13.54 5.01
C GLN A 98 6.20 -13.25 5.13
N ALA A 99 6.68 -12.20 4.49
CA ALA A 99 8.05 -11.73 4.61
C ALA A 99 8.38 -11.37 6.08
N ALA A 100 7.54 -10.54 6.71
CA ALA A 100 7.68 -10.14 8.11
C ALA A 100 7.74 -11.34 9.06
N GLN A 101 6.85 -12.33 8.89
CA GLN A 101 6.85 -13.55 9.69
C GLN A 101 8.12 -14.37 9.50
N THR A 102 8.63 -14.45 8.27
CA THR A 102 9.87 -15.19 7.95
C THR A 102 11.11 -14.51 8.54
N MET A 103 11.07 -13.18 8.64
CA MET A 103 12.10 -12.37 9.32
C MET A 103 11.96 -12.35 10.85
N GLY A 104 10.86 -12.87 11.41
CA GLY A 104 10.59 -12.83 12.84
C GLY A 104 10.13 -11.48 13.37
N LEU A 105 9.57 -10.61 12.51
CA LEU A 105 9.09 -9.28 12.88
C LEU A 105 7.69 -9.35 13.51
N SER A 106 7.45 -8.44 14.47
CA SER A 106 6.12 -8.20 15.03
C SER A 106 5.28 -7.36 14.07
N LEU A 107 4.09 -7.83 13.70
CA LEU A 107 3.13 -7.06 12.89
C LEU A 107 2.53 -5.86 13.63
N LEU A 108 2.64 -5.83 14.97
CA LEU A 108 2.17 -4.74 15.80
C LEU A 108 3.26 -3.68 16.07
N GLY A 109 4.44 -3.85 15.49
CA GLY A 109 5.63 -3.07 15.84
C GLY A 109 6.32 -3.63 17.09
N GLY A 110 7.58 -3.23 17.26
CA GLY A 110 8.47 -3.61 18.35
C GLY A 110 9.67 -2.67 18.39
#